data_AF-A0A4Z2EXC3-F1
#
_entry.id   AF-A0A4Z2EXC3-F1
#
_cell.length_a   1.000
_cell.length_b   1.000
_cell.length_c   1.000
_cell.angle_alpha   90.00
_cell.angle_beta   90.00
_cell.angle_gamma   90.00
#
_symmetry.space_group_name_H-M   'P 1'
#
loop_
_entity.id
_entity.type
_entity.pdbx_description
1 polymer ?
#
loop_
_entity_poly.entity_id
_entity_poly.type
_entity_poly.pdbx_seq_one_letter_code
_entity_poly.pdbx_strand_id
1 'polypeptide(L)'
;MTNCFCTAATTTAPAATTAATTAAPAATTAASTNPPTSSEGTLGLKFSLNQTFTSDLSNSSSVAYKTLAAIVTKELNTLGSRLYGSSYLRSIINGFTSGSVVVTSTLVFKDKSSVPSAADATSQFASALGSSSLSVVPGSVSAQSTSSSSSPPAPTVGSLAVVSLTLLAVAQMLINV
;
A
#
# COMPACT_ATOMS: atom_id res chain seq x y z
N MET A 1 -44.26 82.48 -12.18
CA MET A 1 -43.01 81.90 -12.73
C MET A 1 -42.70 80.68 -11.88
N THR A 2 -42.65 79.51 -12.52
CA THR A 2 -42.70 78.16 -11.94
C THR A 2 -41.28 77.61 -11.73
N ASN A 3 -41.01 77.06 -10.52
CA ASN A 3 -40.03 76.03 -10.09
C ASN A 3 -38.53 76.17 -10.53
N CYS A 4 -37.53 75.54 -9.90
CA CYS A 4 -37.46 74.31 -9.13
C CYS A 4 -36.18 74.23 -8.27
N PHE A 5 -36.22 73.33 -7.30
CA PHE A 5 -35.23 73.01 -6.28
C PHE A 5 -34.02 72.20 -6.81
N CYS A 6 -32.90 72.28 -6.10
CA CYS A 6 -31.70 71.45 -6.23
C CYS A 6 -31.75 70.26 -5.27
N THR A 7 -31.42 69.05 -5.73
CA THR A 7 -30.84 67.98 -4.89
C THR A 7 -30.15 66.89 -5.72
N ALA A 8 -28.92 66.54 -5.32
CA ALA A 8 -28.08 65.47 -5.88
C ALA A 8 -28.43 64.09 -5.29
N ALA A 9 -28.17 63.00 -6.02
CA ALA A 9 -27.91 61.67 -5.42
C ALA A 9 -27.25 60.65 -6.37
N THR A 10 -26.05 60.23 -5.96
CA THR A 10 -25.48 58.87 -5.87
C THR A 10 -25.49 57.89 -7.05
N THR A 11 -24.27 57.59 -7.48
CA THR A 11 -23.79 56.46 -8.29
C THR A 11 -24.08 55.10 -7.63
N THR A 12 -24.64 54.15 -8.39
CA THR A 12 -24.79 52.74 -7.99
C THR A 12 -24.04 51.86 -8.97
N ALA A 13 -23.03 51.13 -8.48
CA ALA A 13 -22.26 50.15 -9.23
C ALA A 13 -23.02 48.79 -9.33
N PRO A 14 -22.89 48.03 -10.42
CA PRO A 14 -23.53 46.72 -10.55
C PRO A 14 -22.79 45.67 -9.70
N ALA A 15 -23.53 44.90 -8.90
CA ALA A 15 -23.03 43.76 -8.14
C ALA A 15 -22.80 42.56 -9.07
N ALA A 16 -21.57 42.02 -9.08
CA ALA A 16 -21.23 40.81 -9.81
C ALA A 16 -21.64 39.56 -9.01
N THR A 17 -22.68 38.86 -9.47
CA THR A 17 -23.09 37.57 -8.91
C THR A 17 -22.12 36.48 -9.37
N THR A 18 -21.29 35.97 -8.44
CA THR A 18 -20.42 34.82 -8.69
C THR A 18 -21.24 33.54 -8.51
N ALA A 19 -21.47 32.78 -9.59
CA ALA A 19 -22.11 31.48 -9.53
C ALA A 19 -21.16 30.44 -8.92
N ALA A 20 -21.52 29.86 -7.78
CA ALA A 20 -20.80 28.74 -7.18
C ALA A 20 -21.04 27.47 -8.01
N THR A 21 -19.99 26.96 -8.68
CA THR A 21 -20.03 25.67 -9.36
C THR A 21 -19.89 24.56 -8.31
N THR A 22 -20.99 23.89 -7.99
CA THR A 22 -20.99 22.68 -7.16
C THR A 22 -20.41 21.53 -7.99
N ALA A 23 -19.17 21.12 -7.69
CA ALA A 23 -18.55 19.95 -8.30
C ALA A 23 -19.32 18.67 -7.91
N ALA A 24 -19.68 17.85 -8.89
CA ALA A 24 -20.35 16.57 -8.65
C ALA A 24 -19.44 15.62 -7.86
N PRO A 25 -19.98 14.75 -6.97
CA PRO A 25 -19.19 13.77 -6.25
C PRO A 25 -18.53 12.80 -7.23
N ALA A 26 -17.20 12.65 -7.15
CA ALA A 26 -16.50 11.63 -7.91
C ALA A 26 -17.03 10.23 -7.53
N ALA A 27 -17.50 9.48 -8.51
CA ALA A 27 -17.92 8.09 -8.32
C ALA A 27 -16.72 7.28 -7.79
N THR A 28 -16.81 6.84 -6.53
CA THR A 28 -15.77 6.02 -5.92
C THR A 28 -16.07 4.56 -6.25
N THR A 29 -15.38 3.98 -7.23
CA THR A 29 -15.44 2.54 -7.51
C THR A 29 -14.82 1.79 -6.34
N ALA A 30 -15.56 0.85 -5.74
CA ALA A 30 -15.03 -0.01 -4.69
C ALA A 30 -13.86 -0.84 -5.24
N ALA A 31 -12.73 -0.82 -4.55
CA ALA A 31 -11.58 -1.62 -4.92
C ALA A 31 -11.92 -3.11 -4.76
N SER A 32 -11.61 -3.92 -5.79
CA SER A 32 -11.84 -5.35 -5.73
C SER A 32 -10.96 -6.00 -4.67
N THR A 33 -11.55 -6.89 -3.87
CA THR A 33 -10.87 -7.69 -2.82
C THR A 33 -10.49 -9.09 -3.29
N ASN A 34 -10.66 -9.41 -4.57
CA ASN A 34 -10.27 -10.71 -5.10
C ASN A 34 -8.75 -10.92 -4.95
N PRO A 35 -8.32 -12.16 -4.66
CA PRO A 35 -6.90 -12.48 -4.65
C PRO A 35 -6.27 -12.21 -6.02
N PRO A 36 -4.97 -11.89 -6.06
CA PRO A 36 -4.26 -11.68 -7.32
C PRO A 36 -4.23 -12.97 -8.14
N THR A 37 -4.34 -12.80 -9.45
CA THR A 37 -4.26 -13.86 -10.46
C THR A 37 -2.81 -14.11 -10.89
N SER A 38 -2.56 -15.22 -11.57
CA SER A 38 -1.21 -15.60 -12.02
C SER A 38 -0.65 -14.66 -13.11
N SER A 39 -1.49 -13.89 -13.81
CA SER A 39 -1.02 -12.91 -14.81
C SER A 39 -0.62 -11.57 -14.18
N GLU A 40 -1.21 -11.22 -13.04
CA GLU A 40 -0.91 -9.99 -12.33
C GLU A 40 0.49 -10.02 -11.69
N GLY A 41 1.03 -8.82 -11.48
CA GLY A 41 2.23 -8.57 -10.69
C GLY A 41 1.87 -8.24 -9.25
N THR A 42 2.69 -8.65 -8.29
CA THR A 42 2.45 -8.35 -6.87
C THR A 42 3.70 -7.77 -6.21
N LEU A 43 3.48 -6.91 -5.22
CA LEU A 43 4.52 -6.36 -4.35
C LEU A 43 4.00 -6.29 -2.92
N GLY A 44 4.75 -6.82 -1.96
CA GLY A 44 4.44 -6.67 -0.55
C GLY A 44 4.83 -5.28 -0.06
N LEU A 45 3.98 -4.67 0.77
CA LEU A 45 4.24 -3.39 1.42
C LEU A 45 3.86 -3.49 2.90
N LYS A 46 4.81 -3.11 3.77
CA LYS A 46 4.65 -3.08 5.22
C LYS A 46 5.00 -1.70 5.76
N PHE A 47 4.21 -1.21 6.71
CA PHE A 47 4.49 0.04 7.41
C PHE A 47 3.74 0.09 8.75
N SER A 48 4.20 0.92 9.67
CA SER A 48 3.59 1.07 10.99
C SER A 48 2.79 2.36 11.07
N LEU A 49 1.57 2.29 11.59
CA LEU A 49 0.78 3.45 11.97
C LEU A 49 1.06 3.81 13.44
N ASN A 50 1.21 5.10 13.72
CA ASN A 50 1.33 5.69 15.05
C ASN A 50 -0.02 5.67 15.78
N GLN A 51 -0.54 4.46 15.99
CA GLN A 51 -1.79 4.17 16.66
C GLN A 51 -1.60 3.02 17.63
N THR A 52 -2.43 2.99 18.67
CA THR A 52 -2.47 1.89 19.63
C THR A 52 -3.14 0.68 19.01
N PHE A 53 -2.46 -0.46 19.05
CA PHE A 53 -3.03 -1.73 18.61
C PHE A 53 -4.06 -2.23 19.63
N THR A 54 -5.29 -2.47 19.18
CA THR A 54 -6.34 -3.10 19.98
C THR A 54 -6.57 -4.53 19.52
N SER A 55 -7.08 -5.39 20.40
CA SER A 55 -7.35 -6.80 20.07
C SER A 55 -8.32 -6.95 18.89
N ASP A 56 -9.24 -6.02 18.69
CA ASP A 56 -10.15 -6.00 17.54
C ASP A 56 -9.44 -5.94 16.18
N LEU A 57 -8.25 -5.33 16.12
CA LEU A 57 -7.45 -5.27 14.89
C LEU A 57 -6.76 -6.60 14.55
N SER A 58 -6.73 -7.56 15.48
CA SER A 58 -6.34 -8.94 15.16
C SER A 58 -7.46 -9.74 14.49
N ASN A 59 -8.71 -9.29 14.61
CA ASN A 59 -9.88 -9.99 14.09
C ASN A 59 -10.38 -9.34 12.80
N SER A 60 -10.12 -9.99 11.66
CA SER A 60 -10.54 -9.51 10.33
C SER A 60 -12.05 -9.33 10.16
N SER A 61 -12.86 -9.96 11.02
CA SER A 61 -14.31 -9.82 11.01
C SER A 61 -14.81 -8.61 11.83
N SER A 62 -13.98 -8.05 12.72
CA SER A 62 -14.36 -6.92 13.57
C SER A 62 -14.58 -5.65 12.75
N VAL A 63 -15.47 -4.79 13.24
CA VAL A 63 -15.75 -3.48 12.65
C VAL A 63 -14.50 -2.61 12.64
N ALA A 64 -13.69 -2.66 13.71
CA ALA A 64 -12.46 -1.88 13.80
C ALA A 64 -11.46 -2.28 12.71
N TYR A 65 -11.25 -3.59 12.50
CA TYR A 65 -10.39 -4.09 11.43
C TYR A 65 -10.89 -3.63 10.06
N LYS A 66 -12.18 -3.84 9.75
CA LYS A 66 -12.76 -3.51 8.45
C LYS A 66 -12.68 -2.02 8.15
N THR A 67 -12.93 -1.19 9.16
CA THR A 67 -12.84 0.27 9.05
C THR A 67 -11.42 0.72 8.76
N LEU A 68 -10.45 0.23 9.54
CA LEU A 68 -9.05 0.58 9.32
C LEU A 68 -8.54 0.06 7.98
N ALA A 69 -8.87 -1.18 7.63
CA ALA A 69 -8.50 -1.77 6.34
C ALA A 69 -9.07 -0.97 5.17
N ALA A 70 -10.32 -0.50 5.25
CA ALA A 70 -10.92 0.35 4.22
C ALA A 70 -10.22 1.70 4.08
N ILE A 71 -9.90 2.36 5.20
CA ILE A 71 -9.18 3.64 5.21
C ILE A 71 -7.79 3.46 4.58
N VAL A 72 -7.04 2.45 5.02
CA VAL A 72 -5.69 2.18 4.51
C VAL A 72 -5.73 1.79 3.04
N THR A 73 -6.66 0.93 2.62
CA THR A 73 -6.84 0.53 1.22
C THR A 73 -7.13 1.74 0.33
N LYS A 74 -8.01 2.64 0.76
CA LYS A 74 -8.36 3.86 0.01
C LYS A 74 -7.16 4.76 -0.21
N GLU A 75 -6.37 4.98 0.83
CA GLU A 75 -5.15 5.78 0.75
C GLU A 75 -4.10 5.09 -0.12
N LEU A 76 -3.80 3.81 0.10
CA LEU A 76 -2.86 3.07 -0.74
C LEU A 76 -3.27 3.03 -2.21
N ASN A 77 -4.57 2.91 -2.52
CA ASN A 77 -5.04 2.97 -3.89
C ASN A 77 -4.88 4.36 -4.51
N THR A 78 -5.15 5.42 -3.74
CA THR A 78 -4.97 6.79 -4.20
C THR A 78 -3.49 7.07 -4.48
N LEU A 79 -2.60 6.65 -3.59
CA LEU A 79 -1.16 6.79 -3.75
C LEU A 79 -0.63 5.90 -4.88
N GLY A 80 -1.03 4.63 -4.93
CA GLY A 80 -0.61 3.67 -5.95
C GLY A 80 -0.99 4.12 -7.36
N SER A 81 -2.23 4.57 -7.56
CA SER A 81 -2.67 5.12 -8.85
C SER A 81 -1.97 6.43 -9.19
N ARG A 82 -1.60 7.26 -8.20
CA ARG A 82 -0.84 8.49 -8.43
C ARG A 82 0.62 8.22 -8.84
N LEU A 83 1.25 7.21 -8.24
CA LEU A 83 2.67 6.89 -8.46
C LEU A 83 2.87 6.04 -9.74
N TYR A 84 1.99 5.08 -9.98
CA TYR A 84 2.17 4.06 -11.04
C TYR A 84 1.08 4.09 -12.12
N GLY A 85 0.11 5.00 -12.02
CA GLY A 85 -0.92 5.19 -13.03
C GLY A 85 -1.74 3.92 -13.29
N SER A 86 -1.96 3.62 -14.58
CA SER A 86 -2.76 2.49 -15.05
C SER A 86 -2.10 1.11 -14.85
N SER A 87 -0.83 1.08 -14.47
CA SER A 87 -0.13 -0.17 -14.11
C SER A 87 -0.55 -0.69 -12.75
N TYR A 88 -1.01 0.19 -11.86
CA TYR A 88 -1.51 -0.18 -10.54
C TYR A 88 -3.00 -0.54 -10.60
N LEU A 89 -3.38 -1.63 -9.96
CA LEU A 89 -4.78 -2.09 -9.94
C LEU A 89 -5.43 -1.86 -8.59
N ARG A 90 -4.83 -2.41 -7.52
CA ARG A 90 -5.44 -2.44 -6.17
C ARG A 90 -4.42 -2.77 -5.09
N SER A 91 -4.79 -2.47 -3.85
CA SER A 91 -4.10 -2.92 -2.64
C SER A 91 -4.99 -3.88 -1.86
N ILE A 92 -4.36 -4.86 -1.23
CA ILE A 92 -5.01 -5.88 -0.40
C ILE A 92 -4.37 -5.81 0.98
N ILE A 93 -5.18 -5.60 2.03
CA ILE A 93 -4.70 -5.61 3.41
C ILE A 93 -4.69 -7.06 3.91
N ASN A 94 -3.50 -7.58 4.17
CA ASN A 94 -3.31 -8.94 4.68
C ASN A 94 -3.57 -9.04 6.19
N GLY A 95 -3.29 -7.97 6.94
CA GLY A 95 -3.54 -7.93 8.37
C GLY A 95 -2.88 -6.77 9.10
N PHE A 96 -3.20 -6.68 10.40
CA PHE A 96 -2.56 -5.77 11.35
C PHE A 96 -1.85 -6.58 12.45
N THR A 97 -0.68 -6.12 12.89
CA THR A 97 0.11 -6.77 13.95
C THR A 97 0.47 -5.77 15.04
N SER A 98 0.72 -6.27 16.26
CA SER A 98 1.17 -5.49 17.41
C SER A 98 2.61 -4.99 17.25
N GLY A 99 2.93 -3.86 17.89
CA GLY A 99 4.24 -3.17 17.77
C GLY A 99 4.14 -1.81 17.06
N SER A 100 3.22 -0.94 17.52
CA SER A 100 2.48 0.03 16.67
C SER A 100 1.60 -0.72 15.66
N VAL A 101 0.52 -0.14 15.13
CA VAL A 101 -0.36 -0.91 14.22
C VAL A 101 0.39 -1.16 12.90
N VAL A 102 1.05 -2.32 12.81
CA VAL A 102 1.84 -2.71 11.63
C VAL A 102 0.88 -3.22 10.57
N VAL A 103 0.75 -2.47 9.49
CA VAL A 103 -0.03 -2.85 8.31
C VAL A 103 0.83 -3.75 7.44
N THR A 104 0.32 -4.95 7.13
CA THR A 104 0.88 -5.80 6.07
C THR A 104 -0.07 -5.81 4.89
N SER A 105 0.43 -5.45 3.70
CA SER A 105 -0.39 -5.30 2.49
C SER A 105 0.29 -5.86 1.25
N THR A 106 -0.51 -6.20 0.24
CA THR A 106 -0.07 -6.64 -1.08
C THR A 106 -0.62 -5.67 -2.11
N LEU A 107 0.28 -5.01 -2.84
CA LEU A 107 -0.04 -4.18 -3.99
C LEU A 107 -0.10 -5.07 -5.22
N VAL A 108 -1.12 -4.85 -6.05
CA VAL A 108 -1.37 -5.63 -7.26
C VAL A 108 -1.23 -4.71 -8.48
N PHE A 109 -0.43 -5.16 -9.43
CA PHE A 109 -0.14 -4.50 -10.69
C PHE A 109 -0.68 -5.32 -11.84
N LYS A 110 -0.96 -4.64 -12.96
CA LYS A 110 -1.55 -5.24 -14.16
C LYS A 110 -0.74 -6.43 -14.68
N ASP A 111 0.58 -6.31 -14.67
CA ASP A 111 1.52 -7.30 -15.19
C ASP A 111 2.76 -7.39 -14.29
N LYS A 112 3.44 -8.54 -14.31
CA LYS A 112 4.69 -8.75 -13.55
C LYS A 112 5.82 -7.78 -13.93
N SER A 113 5.90 -7.38 -15.20
CA SER A 113 6.90 -6.41 -15.67
C SER A 113 6.62 -4.98 -15.21
N SER A 114 5.40 -4.70 -14.74
CA SER A 114 4.97 -3.38 -14.27
C SER A 114 5.20 -3.21 -12.76
N VAL A 115 5.73 -4.24 -12.09
CA VAL A 115 6.06 -4.20 -10.68
C VAL A 115 7.39 -3.44 -10.52
N PRO A 116 7.41 -2.32 -9.77
CA PRO A 116 8.65 -1.59 -9.49
C PRO A 116 9.58 -2.41 -8.59
N SER A 117 10.85 -2.03 -8.54
CA SER A 117 11.77 -2.63 -7.58
C SER A 117 11.32 -2.34 -6.14
N ALA A 118 11.63 -3.26 -5.21
CA ALA A 118 11.29 -3.07 -3.81
C ALA A 118 11.95 -1.80 -3.21
N ALA A 119 13.15 -1.44 -3.66
CA ALA A 119 13.83 -0.24 -3.21
C ALA A 119 13.11 1.03 -3.68
N ASP A 120 12.75 1.10 -4.97
CA ASP A 120 12.05 2.26 -5.54
C ASP A 120 10.68 2.43 -4.90
N ALA A 121 9.94 1.33 -4.76
CA ALA A 121 8.63 1.35 -4.13
C ALA A 121 8.71 1.80 -2.67
N THR A 122 9.71 1.34 -1.92
CA THR A 122 9.93 1.78 -0.54
C THR A 122 10.12 3.29 -0.46
N SER A 123 10.99 3.85 -1.31
CA SER A 123 11.26 5.30 -1.33
C SER A 123 10.04 6.12 -1.74
N GLN A 124 9.33 5.68 -2.78
CA GLN A 124 8.13 6.36 -3.28
C GLN A 124 6.99 6.33 -2.26
N PHE A 125 6.70 5.16 -1.65
CA PHE A 125 5.66 5.06 -0.64
C PHE A 125 6.06 5.74 0.68
N ALA A 126 7.33 5.72 1.08
CA ALA A 126 7.78 6.47 2.26
C ALA A 126 7.52 7.97 2.10
N SER A 127 7.86 8.51 0.92
CA SER A 127 7.62 9.92 0.58
C SER A 127 6.14 10.23 0.51
N ALA A 128 5.36 9.39 -0.18
CA ALA A 128 3.93 9.60 -0.39
C ALA A 128 3.13 9.47 0.92
N LEU A 129 3.42 8.47 1.74
CA LEU A 129 2.78 8.25 3.04
C LEU A 129 3.16 9.33 4.06
N GLY A 130 4.39 9.85 4.00
CA GLY A 130 4.81 10.99 4.83
C GLY A 130 4.00 12.27 4.56
N SER A 131 3.43 12.40 3.36
CA SER A 131 2.52 13.50 2.96
C SER A 131 1.03 13.16 3.04
N SER A 132 0.69 11.96 3.50
CA SER A 132 -0.69 11.46 3.53
C SER A 132 -1.41 11.79 4.84
N SER A 133 -2.72 11.55 4.87
CA SER A 133 -3.54 11.68 6.08
C SER A 133 -3.32 10.55 7.10
N LEU A 134 -2.58 9.49 6.71
CA LEU A 134 -2.25 8.38 7.60
C LEU A 134 -1.09 8.79 8.51
N SER A 135 -1.30 8.65 9.82
CA SER A 135 -0.24 8.82 10.82
C SER A 135 0.78 7.67 10.76
N VAL A 136 1.60 7.61 9.72
CA VAL A 136 2.63 6.57 9.55
C VAL A 136 3.87 6.93 10.36
N VAL A 137 4.44 5.95 11.06
CA VAL A 137 5.71 6.11 11.79
C VAL A 137 6.85 6.27 10.77
N PRO A 138 7.61 7.38 10.79
CA PRO A 138 8.70 7.62 9.86
C PRO A 138 9.72 6.47 9.83
N GLY A 139 10.20 6.11 8.64
CA GLY A 139 11.20 5.02 8.47
C GLY A 139 10.65 3.60 8.59
N SER A 140 9.35 3.41 8.85
CA SER A 140 8.74 2.07 9.01
C SER A 140 8.36 1.41 7.68
N VAL A 141 8.33 2.18 6.60
CA VAL A 141 7.87 1.72 5.29
C VAL A 141 8.92 0.78 4.69
N SER A 142 8.48 -0.40 4.28
CA SER A 142 9.31 -1.40 3.62
C SER A 142 8.49 -2.14 2.56
N ALA A 143 8.99 -2.14 1.33
CA ALA A 143 8.44 -2.97 0.27
C ALA A 143 9.30 -4.22 0.08
N GLN A 144 8.66 -5.32 -0.31
CA GLN A 144 9.30 -6.62 -0.51
C GLN A 144 8.72 -7.28 -1.75
N SER A 145 9.57 -7.88 -2.58
CA SER A 145 9.12 -8.68 -3.72
C SER A 145 8.29 -9.85 -3.21
N THR A 146 7.03 -9.92 -3.63
CA THR A 146 6.22 -11.12 -3.43
C THR A 146 6.51 -12.07 -4.57
N SER A 147 7.63 -12.79 -4.46
CA SER A 147 7.83 -13.96 -5.28
C SER A 147 6.63 -14.87 -5.03
N SER A 148 5.84 -15.14 -6.06
CA SER A 148 4.88 -16.24 -6.06
C SER A 148 5.67 -17.55 -6.02
N SER A 149 6.34 -17.83 -4.90
CA SER A 149 6.87 -19.16 -4.64
C SER A 149 5.69 -19.96 -4.15
N SER A 150 4.99 -20.57 -5.08
CA SER A 150 4.22 -21.78 -4.83
C SER A 150 5.20 -22.89 -4.48
N SER A 151 5.82 -22.81 -3.30
CA SER A 151 6.46 -23.94 -2.65
C SER A 151 5.71 -24.15 -1.34
N PRO A 152 5.09 -25.32 -1.12
CA PRO A 152 4.51 -25.66 0.17
C PRO A 152 5.53 -25.41 1.28
N PRO A 153 5.11 -24.96 2.48
CA PRO A 153 6.01 -24.88 3.61
C PRO A 153 6.66 -26.25 3.81
N ALA A 154 7.96 -26.35 3.55
CA ALA A 154 8.72 -27.53 3.92
C ALA A 154 8.60 -27.67 5.44
N PRO A 155 8.13 -28.81 5.97
CA PRO A 155 8.13 -29.00 7.41
C PRO A 155 9.58 -29.01 7.89
N THR A 156 9.93 -27.98 8.68
CA THR A 156 11.14 -27.94 9.48
C THR A 156 11.08 -29.07 10.52
N VAL A 157 11.73 -30.18 10.19
CA VAL A 157 12.35 -31.10 11.16
C VAL A 157 13.84 -31.08 10.80
N GLY A 158 14.71 -30.37 11.54
CA GLY A 158 14.97 -30.62 12.94
C GLY A 158 15.85 -31.87 13.09
N SER A 159 17.07 -31.87 12.54
CA SER A 159 18.15 -32.74 13.06
C SER A 159 19.55 -32.31 12.63
N LEU A 160 20.25 -31.85 13.67
CA LEU A 160 21.67 -31.79 13.98
C LEU A 160 22.68 -32.44 13.01
N ALA A 161 23.78 -31.71 12.84
CA ALA A 161 25.01 -31.98 12.10
C ALA A 161 25.52 -33.43 12.09
N VAL A 162 26.14 -33.84 10.96
CA VAL A 162 27.56 -34.26 10.92
C VAL A 162 28.14 -33.87 9.55
N VAL A 163 29.07 -32.91 9.54
CA VAL A 163 30.02 -32.73 8.43
C VAL A 163 31.08 -33.80 8.62
N SER A 164 31.03 -34.88 7.85
CA SER A 164 32.15 -35.82 7.75
C SER A 164 32.90 -35.54 6.45
N LEU A 165 33.87 -34.62 6.51
CA LEU A 165 34.95 -34.55 5.52
C LEU A 165 35.92 -35.69 5.81
N THR A 166 35.85 -36.77 5.02
CA THR A 166 36.95 -37.75 4.97
C THR A 166 37.68 -37.57 3.64
N LEU A 167 38.68 -36.68 3.63
CA LEU A 167 39.83 -36.86 2.73
C LEU A 167 40.72 -37.94 3.35
N LEU A 168 40.74 -39.13 2.76
CA LEU A 168 41.81 -40.08 3.00
C LEU A 168 42.20 -40.74 1.68
N ALA A 169 43.31 -40.25 1.13
CA ALA A 169 44.03 -40.86 0.03
C ALA A 169 44.61 -42.23 0.46
N VAL A 170 45.09 -42.97 -0.55
CA VAL A 170 46.04 -44.10 -0.53
C VAL A 170 45.43 -45.47 -0.92
N ALA A 171 46.12 -46.10 -1.88
CA ALA A 171 46.08 -47.51 -2.31
C ALA A 171 45.04 -47.95 -3.36
N GLN A 172 45.30 -47.63 -4.64
CA GLN A 172 45.07 -48.62 -5.70
C GLN A 172 46.32 -49.50 -5.80
N MET A 173 46.32 -50.60 -5.04
CA MET A 173 47.23 -51.72 -5.27
C MET A 173 46.37 -52.98 -5.45
N LEU A 174 46.61 -53.66 -6.57
CA LEU A 174 46.27 -55.07 -6.87
C LEU A 174 44.81 -55.42 -7.22
N ILE A 175 44.53 -55.47 -8.52
CA ILE A 175 43.64 -56.46 -9.13
C ILE A 175 44.52 -57.66 -9.51
N ASN A 176 44.26 -58.82 -8.88
CA ASN A 176 44.71 -60.12 -9.36
C ASN A 176 43.66 -61.19 -9.00
N VAL A 177 42.83 -61.56 -9.96
CA VAL A 177 42.31 -62.92 -10.20
C VAL A 177 42.02 -63.08 -11.67
#